data_AF-A0A7Y9FGK5-F1
#
_entry.id   AF-A0A7Y9FGK5-F1
#
_cell.length_a   1.000
_cell.length_b   1.000
_cell.length_c   1.000
_cell.angle_alpha   90.00
_cell.angle_beta   90.00
_cell.angle_gamma   90.00
#
_symmetry.space_group_name_H-M   'P 1'
#
loop_
_entity.id
_entity.type
_entity.pdbx_description
1 polymer ?
#
loop_
_entity_poly.entity_id
_entity_poly.type
_entity_poly.pdbx_seq_one_letter_code
_entity_poly.pdbx_strand_id
1 'polypeptide(L)'
;MRHVVKGWLLVGLVAALAACAQGSPGAGLSSAPPPMPEVTPTIGPGGVSDEVTFTPCPRATSDPSRTHLQPQDAPADPRTDGEMWAQRDGPLLVEDAGDLLLVDGLLGVDTAGAVFDGRADGHIQVASTTVTVPITLQVLDSAYSGRRVTFVEAQISPDEPARWESADDLWILTDGGDGGYLAPADAVRALDALAMIEPSVEAMHRDDGVCAHRRSWLDGPVDAVLFPIGGGDGLYPTYLGRDSDGDLVSVVTWGDMTPWTTSGLPGTPPPDVDG
;
A
#
# COMPACT_ATOMS: atom_id res chain seq x y z
N MET A 1 -60.89 -3.19 -16.29
CA MET A 1 -60.55 -3.89 -17.55
C MET A 1 -59.24 -4.63 -17.28
N ARG A 2 -59.17 -5.86 -16.75
CA ARG A 2 -59.54 -7.20 -17.27
C ARG A 2 -59.05 -7.48 -18.69
N HIS A 3 -57.90 -8.15 -18.80
CA HIS A 3 -57.56 -9.33 -19.62
C HIS A 3 -56.25 -9.90 -18.99
N VAL A 4 -56.09 -11.10 -18.38
CA VAL A 4 -56.47 -12.50 -18.69
C VAL A 4 -55.77 -12.99 -19.97
N VAL A 5 -55.01 -14.09 -20.08
CA VAL A 5 -54.51 -15.22 -19.25
C VAL A 5 -53.69 -16.12 -20.22
N LYS A 6 -52.80 -17.00 -19.68
CA LYS A 6 -52.29 -18.32 -20.17
C LYS A 6 -50.76 -18.31 -20.34
N GLY A 7 -50.00 -19.08 -19.55
CA GLY A 7 -50.00 -20.56 -19.49
C GLY A 7 -48.94 -21.03 -20.51
N TRP A 8 -47.97 -21.89 -20.21
CA TRP A 8 -48.11 -23.32 -19.99
C TRP A 8 -46.89 -23.88 -19.22
N LEU A 9 -47.18 -24.84 -18.32
CA LEU A 9 -46.25 -25.84 -17.78
C LEU A 9 -45.79 -26.80 -18.88
N LEU A 10 -44.58 -27.38 -18.74
CA LEU A 10 -44.40 -28.82 -18.98
C LEU A 10 -43.24 -29.41 -18.16
N VAL A 11 -43.60 -30.48 -17.48
CA VAL A 11 -42.84 -31.41 -16.63
C VAL A 11 -42.06 -32.39 -17.51
N GLY A 12 -40.89 -32.84 -17.06
CA GLY A 12 -40.17 -33.97 -17.69
C GLY A 12 -39.01 -34.49 -16.85
N LEU A 13 -39.29 -35.46 -15.98
CA LEU A 13 -38.34 -36.29 -15.23
C LEU A 13 -38.24 -37.66 -15.93
N VAL A 14 -37.05 -38.17 -16.27
CA VAL A 14 -36.66 -39.61 -16.28
C VAL A 14 -35.14 -39.74 -16.22
N ALA A 15 -34.69 -40.74 -15.45
CA ALA A 15 -33.33 -41.04 -15.00
C ALA A 15 -32.58 -42.11 -15.82
N ALA A 16 -31.32 -42.36 -15.39
CA ALA A 16 -30.50 -43.59 -15.52
C ALA A 16 -29.69 -43.72 -16.84
N LEU A 17 -28.44 -44.23 -16.92
CA LEU A 17 -27.65 -45.13 -16.07
C LEU A 17 -26.13 -45.04 -16.42
N ALA A 18 -25.33 -45.60 -15.51
CA ALA A 18 -23.87 -45.67 -15.39
C ALA A 18 -23.00 -46.08 -16.60
N ALA A 19 -21.73 -45.64 -16.57
CA ALA A 19 -20.58 -46.44 -17.00
C ALA A 19 -19.35 -46.11 -16.13
N CYS A 20 -18.78 -47.16 -15.50
CA CYS A 20 -17.55 -47.13 -14.72
C CYS A 20 -16.31 -47.13 -15.63
N ALA A 21 -15.25 -46.44 -15.24
CA ALA A 21 -13.87 -46.79 -15.60
C ALA A 21 -12.93 -46.41 -14.43
N GLN A 22 -12.03 -47.35 -14.11
CA GLN A 22 -11.15 -47.39 -12.93
C GLN A 22 -9.72 -46.87 -13.24
N GLY A 23 -9.03 -46.40 -12.19
CA GLY A 23 -7.56 -46.33 -12.04
C GLY A 23 -6.97 -44.96 -12.40
N SER A 24 -6.13 -44.28 -11.60
CA SER A 24 -5.21 -44.69 -10.52
C SER A 24 -4.81 -43.48 -9.64
N PRO A 25 -4.16 -43.70 -8.46
CA PRO A 25 -4.01 -42.70 -7.41
C PRO A 25 -2.82 -41.76 -7.67
N GLY A 26 -3.03 -40.44 -7.54
CA GLY A 26 -1.99 -39.42 -7.64
C GLY A 26 -1.97 -38.57 -6.38
N ALA A 27 -0.82 -38.57 -5.72
CA ALA A 27 -0.51 -37.99 -4.42
C ALA A 27 -1.13 -36.60 -4.15
N GLY A 28 -1.82 -36.50 -3.01
CA GLY A 28 -2.03 -35.22 -2.35
C GLY A 28 -0.72 -34.72 -1.77
N LEU A 29 -0.32 -33.52 -2.19
CA LEU A 29 0.51 -32.60 -1.43
C LEU A 29 -0.08 -31.21 -1.66
N SER A 30 -1.15 -30.92 -0.94
CA SER A 30 -1.50 -29.54 -0.63
C SER A 30 -0.53 -29.11 0.46
N SER A 31 0.55 -28.43 0.08
CA SER A 31 1.38 -27.68 1.02
C SER A 31 0.78 -26.29 1.11
N ALA A 32 -0.03 -26.06 2.15
CA ALA A 32 -0.34 -24.71 2.58
C ALA A 32 0.97 -23.94 2.81
N PRO A 33 1.03 -22.64 2.48
CA PRO A 33 2.17 -21.81 2.82
C PRO A 33 2.40 -21.83 4.34
N PRO A 34 3.67 -21.72 4.80
CA PRO A 34 3.96 -21.66 6.22
C PRO A 34 3.25 -20.44 6.84
N PRO A 35 2.62 -20.58 8.02
CA PRO A 35 2.03 -19.44 8.71
C PRO A 35 3.12 -18.42 9.02
N MET A 36 2.84 -17.13 8.77
CA MET A 36 3.69 -16.04 9.20
C MET A 36 3.86 -16.09 10.72
N PRO A 37 5.05 -15.74 11.25
CA PRO A 37 5.27 -15.74 12.69
C PRO A 37 4.34 -14.74 13.37
N GLU A 38 3.48 -15.26 14.25
CA GLU A 38 2.61 -14.48 15.12
C GLU A 38 3.49 -13.75 16.15
N VAL A 39 3.81 -12.48 15.90
CA VAL A 39 4.55 -11.66 16.88
C VAL A 39 3.54 -11.16 17.90
N THR A 40 3.59 -11.70 19.12
CA THR A 40 2.92 -11.08 20.27
C THR A 40 3.83 -9.98 20.82
N PRO A 41 3.52 -8.68 20.63
CA PRO A 41 4.33 -7.63 21.25
C PRO A 41 4.22 -7.73 22.76
N THR A 42 5.36 -8.02 23.41
CA THR A 42 5.44 -8.00 24.86
C THR A 42 5.62 -6.54 25.28
N ILE A 43 4.56 -5.90 25.77
CA ILE A 43 4.67 -4.59 26.42
C ILE A 43 5.39 -4.82 27.75
N GLY A 44 6.71 -4.65 27.75
CA GLY A 44 7.53 -4.77 28.96
C GLY A 44 7.25 -3.62 29.94
N PRO A 45 7.37 -3.84 31.26
CA PRO A 45 7.23 -2.80 32.26
C PRO A 45 8.55 -2.01 32.36
N GLY A 46 8.90 -1.30 31.30
CA GLY A 46 9.95 -0.28 31.27
C GLY A 46 9.30 1.02 30.82
N GLY A 47 9.50 2.11 31.56
CA GLY A 47 8.73 3.34 31.45
C GLY A 47 8.41 3.75 30.01
N VAL A 48 7.11 3.72 29.68
CA VAL A 48 6.59 4.21 28.41
C VAL A 48 6.91 5.70 28.36
N SER A 49 7.84 6.08 27.50
CA SER A 49 7.90 7.47 27.08
C SER A 49 6.61 7.72 26.31
N ASP A 50 5.71 8.54 26.85
CA ASP A 50 4.47 8.96 26.18
C ASP A 50 4.73 9.88 24.95
N GLU A 51 5.98 9.95 24.49
CA GLU A 51 6.41 10.84 23.42
C GLU A 51 6.37 10.10 22.07
N VAL A 52 5.57 10.64 21.15
CA VAL A 52 5.59 10.22 19.75
C VAL A 52 6.93 10.64 19.15
N THR A 53 7.55 9.72 18.42
CA THR A 53 8.86 9.93 17.82
C THR A 53 8.81 9.77 16.31
N PHE A 54 9.60 10.59 15.62
CA PHE A 54 9.88 10.46 14.20
C PHE A 54 11.35 10.15 13.97
N THR A 55 11.63 9.11 13.20
CA THR A 55 13.00 8.74 12.80
C THR A 55 13.08 8.62 11.29
N PRO A 56 14.21 8.98 10.65
CA PRO A 56 14.36 8.78 9.22
C PRO A 56 14.19 7.30 8.87
N CYS A 57 13.55 7.02 7.73
CA CYS A 57 13.60 5.67 7.17
C CYS A 57 15.03 5.28 6.75
N PRO A 58 15.32 3.98 6.62
CA PRO A 58 16.54 3.52 5.97
C PRO A 58 16.59 3.99 4.51
N ARG A 59 17.73 4.52 4.04
CA ARG A 59 18.00 4.74 2.61
C ARG A 59 18.56 3.47 1.96
N ALA A 60 17.83 2.36 2.10
CA ALA A 60 18.24 1.05 1.62
C ALA A 60 17.41 0.64 0.41
N THR A 61 18.04 0.03 -0.59
CA THR A 61 17.31 -0.64 -1.68
C THR A 61 16.43 -1.75 -1.11
N SER A 62 15.18 -1.85 -1.56
CA SER A 62 14.27 -2.91 -1.12
C SER A 62 14.69 -4.28 -1.64
N ASP A 63 14.47 -5.32 -0.83
CA ASP A 63 14.57 -6.70 -1.27
C ASP A 63 13.40 -7.00 -2.23
N PRO A 64 13.62 -7.62 -3.40
CA PRO A 64 12.55 -7.94 -4.35
C PRO A 64 11.42 -8.82 -3.77
N SER A 65 11.65 -9.52 -2.66
CA SER A 65 10.61 -10.29 -1.97
C SER A 65 9.65 -9.43 -1.14
N ARG A 66 9.98 -8.16 -0.89
CA ARG A 66 9.23 -7.23 -0.04
C ARG A 66 8.37 -6.22 -0.82
N THR A 67 8.34 -6.33 -2.14
CA THR A 67 7.65 -5.37 -3.02
C THR A 67 7.38 -5.97 -4.40
N HIS A 68 6.33 -5.50 -5.05
CA HIS A 68 6.06 -5.76 -6.46
C HIS A 68 6.56 -4.62 -7.37
N LEU A 69 6.94 -3.46 -6.81
CA LEU A 69 7.53 -2.36 -7.55
C LEU A 69 8.87 -2.77 -8.16
N GLN A 70 9.18 -2.24 -9.34
CA GLN A 70 10.46 -2.49 -10.00
C GLN A 70 11.24 -1.19 -10.20
N PRO A 71 12.56 -1.19 -9.97
CA PRO A 71 13.39 -0.05 -10.30
C PRO A 71 13.40 0.15 -11.82
N GLN A 72 13.61 1.39 -12.25
CA GLN A 72 13.74 1.74 -13.66
C GLN A 72 14.95 2.62 -13.89
N ASP A 73 15.73 2.34 -14.93
CA ASP A 73 16.84 3.19 -15.32
C ASP A 73 16.38 4.58 -15.76
N ALA A 74 17.26 5.57 -15.75
CA ALA A 74 16.94 6.88 -16.32
C ALA A 74 16.61 6.76 -17.83
N PRO A 75 15.61 7.51 -18.34
CA PRO A 75 15.32 7.51 -19.77
C PRO A 75 16.50 8.09 -20.56
N ALA A 76 16.74 7.55 -21.75
CA ALA A 76 17.87 7.98 -22.60
C ALA A 76 17.73 9.42 -23.13
N ASP A 77 16.49 9.91 -23.26
CA ASP A 77 16.16 11.28 -23.65
C ASP A 77 15.08 11.82 -22.70
N PRO A 78 15.47 12.46 -21.59
CA PRO A 78 14.53 12.96 -20.61
C PRO A 78 13.74 14.12 -21.23
N ARG A 79 12.41 13.98 -21.27
CA ARG A 79 11.53 15.06 -21.74
C ARG A 79 11.66 16.24 -20.78
N THR A 80 12.02 17.39 -21.32
CA THR A 80 12.18 18.67 -20.58
C THR A 80 11.15 19.72 -21.01
N ASP A 81 10.18 19.35 -21.86
CA ASP A 81 9.27 20.27 -22.56
C ASP A 81 7.85 20.35 -21.97
N GLY A 82 7.63 19.82 -20.76
CA GLY A 82 6.33 19.84 -20.06
C GLY A 82 6.38 20.51 -18.68
N GLU A 83 5.21 20.66 -18.05
CA GLU A 83 5.07 21.15 -16.68
C GLU A 83 6.03 20.41 -15.72
N MET A 84 6.55 21.14 -14.72
CA MET A 84 7.57 20.71 -13.75
C MET A 84 7.36 19.31 -13.14
N TRP A 85 6.11 18.85 -13.07
CA TRP A 85 5.67 17.71 -12.26
C TRP A 85 5.68 16.36 -13.00
N ALA A 86 5.84 16.37 -14.33
CA ALA A 86 5.79 15.16 -15.17
C ALA A 86 7.16 14.75 -15.76
N GLN A 87 8.25 15.34 -15.25
CA GLN A 87 9.58 15.13 -15.82
C GLN A 87 10.26 13.94 -15.14
N ARG A 88 10.18 12.76 -15.76
CA ARG A 88 11.10 11.67 -15.45
C ARG A 88 12.45 11.94 -16.10
N ASP A 89 13.35 12.57 -15.35
CA ASP A 89 14.71 12.92 -15.77
C ASP A 89 15.81 12.15 -15.01
N GLY A 90 15.41 11.25 -14.10
CA GLY A 90 16.28 10.38 -13.33
C GLY A 90 15.81 8.92 -13.31
N PRO A 91 16.57 8.03 -12.66
CA PRO A 91 16.12 6.67 -12.40
C PRO A 91 14.97 6.66 -11.38
N LEU A 92 14.18 5.58 -11.42
CA LEU A 92 13.24 5.24 -10.37
C LEU A 92 13.88 4.17 -9.49
N LEU A 93 14.18 4.52 -8.26
CA LEU A 93 14.71 3.63 -7.23
C LEU A 93 13.56 3.00 -6.47
N VAL A 94 13.79 1.82 -5.90
CA VAL A 94 12.83 1.14 -5.01
C VAL A 94 13.49 0.99 -3.65
N GLU A 95 12.96 1.70 -2.66
CA GLU A 95 13.56 1.84 -1.33
C GLU A 95 12.68 1.24 -0.24
N ASP A 96 13.31 0.51 0.69
CA ASP A 96 12.65 -0.09 1.83
C ASP A 96 12.28 0.99 2.86
N ALA A 97 10.98 1.21 3.03
CA ALA A 97 10.44 2.11 4.04
C ALA A 97 10.20 1.40 5.37
N GLY A 98 10.64 0.14 5.52
CA GLY A 98 10.54 -0.64 6.75
C GLY A 98 9.22 -1.38 6.91
N ASP A 99 9.01 -1.88 8.11
CA ASP A 99 7.89 -2.74 8.49
C ASP A 99 6.86 -1.94 9.29
N LEU A 100 5.61 -1.91 8.83
CA LEU A 100 4.49 -1.24 9.50
C LEU A 100 3.64 -2.26 10.26
N LEU A 101 3.46 -2.06 11.57
CA LEU A 101 2.59 -2.89 12.40
C LEU A 101 1.13 -2.44 12.27
N LEU A 102 0.31 -3.21 11.57
CA LEU A 102 -1.12 -2.97 11.41
C LEU A 102 -1.91 -3.61 12.54
N VAL A 103 -2.34 -2.80 13.50
CA VAL A 103 -3.22 -3.25 14.60
C VAL A 103 -4.55 -3.69 14.02
N ASP A 104 -5.00 -4.87 14.48
CA ASP A 104 -6.20 -5.55 13.99
C ASP A 104 -6.23 -5.77 12.47
N GLY A 105 -5.10 -5.59 11.77
CA GLY A 105 -5.00 -5.74 10.32
C GLY A 105 -5.58 -4.58 9.53
N LEU A 106 -5.70 -3.39 10.13
CA LEU A 106 -6.18 -2.17 9.46
C LEU A 106 -5.03 -1.36 8.89
N LEU A 107 -5.11 -1.03 7.60
CA LEU A 107 -4.23 -0.08 6.91
C LEU A 107 -5.01 1.21 6.64
N GLY A 108 -4.56 2.31 7.23
CA GLY A 108 -5.01 3.66 6.91
C GLY A 108 -4.13 4.28 5.83
N VAL A 109 -4.74 5.09 4.97
CA VAL A 109 -4.06 5.90 3.94
C VAL A 109 -4.63 7.30 4.01
N ASP A 110 -3.79 8.28 4.34
CA ASP A 110 -4.29 9.62 4.64
C ASP A 110 -3.15 10.67 4.59
N THR A 111 -3.50 11.92 4.91
CA THR A 111 -2.63 13.08 5.03
C THR A 111 -1.62 12.96 6.17
N ALA A 112 -0.61 13.84 6.15
CA ALA A 112 0.33 13.94 7.26
C ALA A 112 -0.35 14.26 8.61
N GLY A 113 -1.40 15.08 8.61
CA GLY A 113 -2.16 15.40 9.83
C GLY A 113 -2.76 14.16 10.49
N ALA A 114 -3.38 13.30 9.69
CA ALA A 114 -3.89 12.01 10.10
C ALA A 114 -2.79 11.08 10.65
N VAL A 115 -1.62 11.06 10.00
CA VAL A 115 -0.42 10.36 10.50
C VAL A 115 0.00 10.89 11.87
N PHE A 116 0.08 12.21 12.07
CA PHE A 116 0.45 12.80 13.36
C PHE A 116 -0.52 12.37 14.46
N ASP A 117 -1.81 12.45 14.17
CA ASP A 117 -2.90 12.09 15.07
C ASP A 117 -3.08 10.58 15.24
N GLY A 118 -2.45 9.76 14.40
CA GLY A 118 -2.58 8.31 14.38
C GLY A 118 -4.01 7.82 14.09
N ARG A 119 -4.76 8.60 13.31
CA ARG A 119 -6.14 8.31 12.90
C ARG A 119 -6.27 8.55 11.42
N ALA A 120 -6.94 7.64 10.72
CA ALA A 120 -7.22 7.76 9.30
C ALA A 120 -8.73 7.77 9.07
N ASP A 121 -9.23 8.70 8.26
CA ASP A 121 -10.61 8.68 7.82
C ASP A 121 -10.81 7.56 6.79
N GLY A 122 -9.84 7.36 5.90
CA GLY A 122 -9.77 6.24 4.95
C GLY A 122 -8.94 5.08 5.48
N HIS A 123 -9.55 3.90 5.63
CA HIS A 123 -8.83 2.67 5.98
C HIS A 123 -9.47 1.42 5.38
N ILE A 124 -8.67 0.36 5.27
CA ILE A 124 -9.07 -0.95 4.78
C ILE A 124 -8.57 -2.08 5.69
N GLN A 125 -9.40 -3.11 5.82
CA GLN A 125 -9.03 -4.36 6.48
C GLN A 125 -8.21 -5.23 5.53
N VAL A 126 -6.92 -5.42 5.83
CA VAL A 126 -6.00 -6.25 5.02
C VAL A 126 -5.71 -7.62 5.65
N ALA A 127 -5.91 -7.74 6.95
CA ALA A 127 -5.83 -9.02 7.68
C ALA A 127 -6.89 -9.05 8.80
N SER A 128 -7.25 -10.23 9.32
CA SER A 128 -8.22 -10.33 10.43
C SER A 128 -7.60 -10.17 11.83
N THR A 129 -6.27 -10.03 11.88
CA THR A 129 -5.47 -9.96 13.10
C THR A 129 -4.40 -8.90 12.94
N THR A 130 -3.74 -8.57 14.05
CA THR A 130 -2.53 -7.75 13.99
C THR A 130 -1.47 -8.44 13.13
N VAL A 131 -0.91 -7.71 12.17
CA VAL A 131 0.14 -8.18 11.26
C VAL A 131 1.17 -7.09 11.03
N THR A 132 2.34 -7.48 10.53
CA THR A 132 3.36 -6.54 10.05
C THR A 132 3.41 -6.64 8.52
N VAL A 133 3.39 -5.49 7.84
CA VAL A 133 3.51 -5.42 6.38
C VAL A 133 4.73 -4.59 5.99
N PRO A 134 5.52 -5.02 4.99
CA PRO A 134 6.59 -4.19 4.47
C PRO A 134 6.02 -3.04 3.65
N ILE A 135 6.58 -1.85 3.86
CA ILE A 135 6.28 -0.65 3.09
C ILE A 135 7.47 -0.33 2.20
N THR A 136 7.20 -0.08 0.93
CA THR A 136 8.23 0.25 -0.06
C THR A 136 7.86 1.52 -0.81
N LEU A 137 8.85 2.37 -1.10
CA LEU A 137 8.68 3.58 -1.90
C LEU A 137 9.35 3.39 -3.26
N GLN A 138 8.66 3.77 -4.34
CA GLN A 138 9.34 4.09 -5.59
C GLN A 138 9.70 5.57 -5.58
N VAL A 139 10.98 5.88 -5.77
CA VAL A 139 11.53 7.23 -5.67
C VAL A 139 12.17 7.63 -6.99
N LEU A 140 11.68 8.71 -7.59
CA LEU A 140 12.38 9.41 -8.67
C LEU A 140 13.60 10.12 -8.08
N ASP A 141 14.79 9.70 -8.49
CA ASP A 141 16.06 10.34 -8.11
C ASP A 141 16.49 11.35 -9.18
N SER A 142 15.87 12.54 -9.13
CA SER A 142 16.01 13.57 -10.15
C SER A 142 17.06 14.61 -9.77
N ALA A 143 17.94 14.96 -10.71
CA ALA A 143 18.88 16.06 -10.55
C ALA A 143 18.18 17.44 -10.60
N TYR A 144 17.01 17.53 -11.24
CA TYR A 144 16.26 18.78 -11.41
C TYR A 144 15.23 19.00 -10.29
N SER A 145 14.37 18.02 -10.06
CA SER A 145 13.23 18.10 -9.13
C SER A 145 13.55 17.58 -7.72
N GLY A 146 14.74 17.00 -7.52
CA GLY A 146 15.14 16.33 -6.30
C GLY A 146 14.48 14.95 -6.16
N ARG A 147 14.63 14.33 -5.00
CA ARG A 147 14.02 13.02 -4.73
C ARG A 147 12.51 13.15 -4.50
N ARG A 148 11.70 12.35 -5.20
CA ARG A 148 10.23 12.40 -5.13
C ARG A 148 9.63 11.01 -5.06
N VAL A 149 8.67 10.79 -4.16
CA VAL A 149 7.97 9.50 -4.08
C VAL A 149 6.88 9.46 -5.14
N THR A 150 6.99 8.50 -6.06
CA THR A 150 6.07 8.33 -7.20
C THR A 150 5.03 7.25 -6.92
N PHE A 151 5.41 6.20 -6.20
CA PHE A 151 4.52 5.14 -5.72
C PHE A 151 4.88 4.75 -4.30
N VAL A 152 3.87 4.36 -3.52
CA VAL A 152 4.03 3.73 -2.22
C VAL A 152 3.28 2.42 -2.22
N GLU A 153 3.94 1.34 -1.82
CA GLU A 153 3.34 0.02 -1.71
C GLU A 153 3.33 -0.47 -0.25
N ALA A 154 2.20 -1.02 0.17
CA ALA A 154 2.14 -2.00 1.26
C ALA A 154 1.92 -3.38 0.65
N GLN A 155 2.91 -4.27 0.78
CA GLN A 155 2.79 -5.64 0.29
C GLN A 155 2.03 -6.48 1.33
N ILE A 156 0.83 -6.93 0.99
CA ILE A 156 -0.04 -7.70 1.90
C ILE A 156 0.31 -9.19 1.85
N SER A 157 0.63 -9.70 0.67
CA SER A 157 1.10 -11.06 0.41
C SER A 157 2.26 -11.03 -0.60
N PRO A 158 3.20 -11.99 -0.58
CA PRO A 158 4.20 -12.15 -1.64
C PRO A 158 3.62 -12.64 -2.98
N ASP A 159 2.34 -12.98 -3.04
CA ASP A 159 1.68 -13.42 -4.28
C ASP A 159 1.55 -12.27 -5.30
N GLU A 160 1.75 -12.58 -6.58
CA GLU A 160 1.81 -11.58 -7.64
C GLU A 160 0.43 -10.97 -7.95
N PRO A 161 0.28 -9.62 -7.97
CA PRO A 161 -0.92 -8.97 -8.44
C PRO A 161 -1.24 -9.32 -9.90
N ALA A 162 -2.45 -9.83 -10.16
CA ALA A 162 -2.95 -10.12 -11.49
C ALA A 162 -3.77 -8.96 -12.09
N ARG A 163 -4.41 -8.15 -11.23
CA ARG A 163 -5.20 -6.97 -11.62
C ARG A 163 -5.20 -5.92 -10.52
N TRP A 164 -5.50 -4.69 -10.91
CA TRP A 164 -5.62 -3.55 -10.01
C TRP A 164 -6.99 -2.90 -10.14
N GLU A 165 -7.52 -2.41 -9.03
CA GLU A 165 -8.77 -1.66 -8.96
C GLU A 165 -8.61 -0.42 -8.07
N SER A 166 -9.31 0.65 -8.41
CA SER A 166 -9.31 1.88 -7.61
C SER A 166 -10.02 1.65 -6.28
N ALA A 167 -9.46 2.19 -5.20
CA ALA A 167 -10.12 2.26 -3.91
C ALA A 167 -10.73 3.66 -3.74
N ASP A 168 -12.02 3.80 -4.08
CA ASP A 168 -12.71 5.10 -4.12
C ASP A 168 -12.66 5.87 -2.78
N ASP A 169 -12.56 5.14 -1.66
CA ASP A 169 -12.53 5.70 -0.30
C ASP A 169 -11.10 5.80 0.30
N LEU A 170 -10.07 5.46 -0.48
CA LEU A 170 -8.66 5.58 -0.06
C LEU A 170 -7.92 6.51 -1.03
N TRP A 171 -7.48 7.64 -0.49
CA TRP A 171 -6.69 8.62 -1.22
C TRP A 171 -5.94 9.50 -0.23
N ILE A 172 -4.93 10.21 -0.72
CA ILE A 172 -4.23 11.26 0.04
C ILE A 172 -4.56 12.60 -0.60
N LEU A 173 -5.27 13.48 0.12
CA LEU A 173 -5.53 14.86 -0.31
C LEU A 173 -4.67 15.78 0.52
N THR A 174 -3.68 16.39 -0.09
CA THR A 174 -2.69 17.18 0.64
C THR A 174 -2.59 18.59 0.08
N ASP A 175 -2.37 19.53 0.99
CA ASP A 175 -2.04 20.95 0.78
C ASP A 175 -0.67 21.14 1.46
N GLY A 176 0.37 20.69 0.77
CA GLY A 176 1.74 20.58 1.30
C GLY A 176 2.55 19.37 0.79
N GLY A 177 1.91 18.34 0.22
CA GLY A 177 2.59 17.20 -0.41
C GLY A 177 2.82 15.97 0.46
N ASP A 178 2.53 16.03 1.75
CA ASP A 178 2.83 14.92 2.66
C ASP A 178 1.60 14.07 2.94
N GLY A 179 1.82 12.76 2.99
CA GLY A 179 0.83 11.76 3.39
C GLY A 179 1.50 10.59 4.08
N GLY A 180 0.73 9.56 4.39
CA GLY A 180 1.32 8.36 4.97
C GLY A 180 0.40 7.17 5.03
N TYR A 181 1.04 6.04 5.28
CA TYR A 181 0.40 4.79 5.66
C TYR A 181 0.50 4.67 7.17
N LEU A 182 -0.61 4.35 7.82
CA LEU A 182 -0.66 4.23 9.28
C LEU A 182 -1.51 3.04 9.68
N ALA A 183 -1.25 2.53 10.88
CA ALA A 183 -2.15 1.65 11.58
C ALA A 183 -3.11 2.50 12.41
N PRO A 184 -4.37 2.68 11.99
CA PRO A 184 -5.32 3.50 12.75
C PRO A 184 -5.54 2.84 14.11
N ALA A 185 -5.41 3.61 15.18
CA ALA A 185 -5.69 3.13 16.52
C ALA A 185 -6.74 4.01 17.21
N ASP A 186 -7.74 3.37 17.82
CA ASP A 186 -8.82 4.07 18.52
C ASP A 186 -8.33 4.93 19.69
N ALA A 187 -7.16 4.61 20.24
CA ALA A 187 -6.62 5.17 21.47
C ALA A 187 -5.41 6.11 21.28
N VAL A 188 -5.25 6.74 20.12
CA VAL A 188 -4.22 7.77 19.98
C VAL A 188 -4.70 9.06 20.66
N ARG A 189 -3.87 9.55 21.57
CA ARG A 189 -4.09 10.86 22.21
C ARG A 189 -3.90 11.92 21.13
N ALA A 190 -4.93 12.74 20.91
CA ALA A 190 -4.81 13.87 19.98
C ALA A 190 -3.59 14.71 20.36
N LEU A 191 -2.62 14.79 19.46
CA LEU A 191 -1.42 15.60 19.64
C LEU A 191 -1.70 17.00 19.10
N ASP A 192 -0.86 17.95 19.47
CA ASP A 192 -0.80 19.19 18.72
C ASP A 192 -0.10 18.89 17.40
N ALA A 193 -0.88 18.74 16.31
CA ALA A 193 -0.36 18.47 14.98
C ALA A 193 0.73 19.48 14.56
N LEU A 194 0.62 20.75 14.98
CA LEU A 194 1.63 21.77 14.67
C LEU A 194 2.96 21.48 15.35
N ALA A 195 2.95 20.91 16.55
CA ALA A 195 4.16 20.51 17.27
C ALA A 195 4.87 19.32 16.61
N MET A 196 4.16 18.54 15.79
CA MET A 196 4.69 17.36 15.11
C MET A 196 5.33 17.68 13.74
N ILE A 197 5.01 18.83 13.14
CA ILE A 197 5.51 19.22 11.81
C ILE A 197 7.04 19.28 11.78
N GLU A 198 7.65 20.05 12.68
CA GLU A 198 9.12 20.22 12.68
C GLU A 198 9.88 18.89 12.86
N PRO A 199 9.59 18.05 13.87
CA PRO A 199 10.29 16.78 14.03
C PRO A 199 10.02 15.79 12.89
N SER A 200 8.81 15.79 12.32
CA SER A 200 8.50 14.91 11.18
C SER A 200 9.25 15.33 9.92
N VAL A 201 9.29 16.64 9.61
CA VAL A 201 10.03 17.19 8.46
C VAL A 201 11.53 16.99 8.62
N GLU A 202 12.08 17.23 9.83
CA GLU A 202 13.49 16.98 10.11
C GLU A 202 13.84 15.49 9.93
N ALA A 203 13.00 14.58 10.40
CA ALA A 203 13.21 13.15 10.22
C ALA A 203 13.11 12.74 8.74
N MET A 204 12.09 13.22 8.03
CA MET A 204 11.80 12.83 6.66
C MET A 204 12.91 13.21 5.70
N HIS A 205 13.47 14.41 5.85
CA HIS A 205 14.48 14.97 4.93
C HIS A 205 15.91 14.87 5.44
N ARG A 206 16.14 14.20 6.58
CA ARG A 206 17.50 13.97 7.08
C ARG A 206 18.30 13.17 6.05
N ASP A 207 19.52 13.63 5.79
CA ASP A 207 20.44 13.03 4.81
C ASP A 207 19.79 12.82 3.44
N ASP A 208 19.00 13.82 2.98
CA ASP A 208 18.28 13.77 1.71
C ASP A 208 17.28 12.60 1.64
N GLY A 209 16.66 12.26 2.77
CA GLY A 209 15.59 11.26 2.89
C GLY A 209 14.26 11.70 2.27
N VAL A 210 13.35 10.73 2.13
CA VAL A 210 11.97 10.93 1.65
C VAL A 210 10.93 10.18 2.48
N CYS A 211 11.29 9.71 3.68
CA CYS A 211 10.27 9.22 4.61
C CYS A 211 10.74 9.22 6.05
N ALA A 212 9.76 9.22 6.95
CA ALA A 212 9.95 9.09 8.39
C ALA A 212 9.08 7.96 8.95
N HIS A 213 9.63 7.17 9.86
CA HIS A 213 8.87 6.29 10.73
C HIS A 213 8.29 7.06 11.89
N ARG A 214 7.01 6.87 12.14
CA ARG A 214 6.34 7.27 13.37
C ARG A 214 6.30 6.10 14.34
N ARG A 215 6.47 6.39 15.63
CA ARG A 215 6.18 5.48 16.73
C ARG A 215 5.42 6.22 17.80
N SER A 216 4.33 5.64 18.30
CA SER A 216 3.54 6.23 19.40
C SER A 216 4.27 6.30 20.74
N TRP A 217 5.39 5.58 20.90
CA TRP A 217 6.29 5.68 22.05
C TRP A 217 7.72 5.32 21.65
N LEU A 218 8.69 5.72 22.47
CA LEU A 218 10.11 5.44 22.26
C LEU A 218 10.38 3.93 22.18
N ASP A 219 11.15 3.50 21.18
CA ASP A 219 11.49 2.10 20.90
C ASP A 219 10.29 1.18 20.57
N GLY A 220 9.11 1.76 20.33
CA GLY A 220 7.93 1.04 19.87
C GLY A 220 8.04 0.50 18.44
N PRO A 221 7.08 -0.34 18.01
CA PRO A 221 6.94 -0.68 16.60
C PRO A 221 6.59 0.57 15.79
N VAL A 222 6.93 0.55 14.49
CA VAL A 222 6.48 1.58 13.56
C VAL A 222 4.98 1.42 13.36
N ASP A 223 4.24 2.49 13.61
CA ASP A 223 2.78 2.55 13.46
C ASP A 223 2.33 3.52 12.37
N ALA A 224 3.26 4.27 11.79
CA ALA A 224 3.06 4.94 10.52
C ALA A 224 4.37 5.17 9.75
N VAL A 225 4.26 5.24 8.44
CA VAL A 225 5.31 5.70 7.52
C VAL A 225 4.79 6.96 6.84
N LEU A 226 5.47 8.08 7.10
CA LEU A 226 5.18 9.38 6.53
C LEU A 226 6.10 9.65 5.33
N PHE A 227 5.58 10.17 4.24
CA PHE A 227 6.34 10.44 3.01
C PHE A 227 5.79 11.65 2.23
N PRO A 228 6.63 12.35 1.46
CA PRO A 228 6.21 13.37 0.52
C PRO A 228 5.82 12.70 -0.79
N ILE A 229 4.53 12.72 -1.13
CA ILE A 229 4.00 12.05 -2.31
C ILE A 229 3.75 13.04 -3.45
N GLY A 230 4.13 12.63 -4.65
CA GLY A 230 3.82 13.37 -5.86
C GLY A 230 4.44 14.77 -5.91
N GLY A 231 3.76 15.67 -6.63
CA GLY A 231 4.22 17.03 -6.90
C GLY A 231 3.97 18.05 -5.78
N GLY A 232 3.35 17.65 -4.67
CA GLY A 232 2.90 18.58 -3.62
C GLY A 232 1.39 18.52 -3.47
N ASP A 233 0.71 19.64 -3.71
CA ASP A 233 -0.74 19.73 -3.52
C ASP A 233 -1.49 18.85 -4.53
N GLY A 234 -2.43 18.06 -4.05
CA GLY A 234 -3.17 17.16 -4.94
C GLY A 234 -3.98 16.10 -4.21
N LEU A 235 -4.75 15.35 -5.02
CA LEU A 235 -5.42 14.13 -4.61
C LEU A 235 -4.70 12.96 -5.27
N TYR A 236 -4.15 12.08 -4.45
CA TYR A 236 -3.37 10.92 -4.89
C TYR A 236 -4.17 9.64 -4.64
N PRO A 237 -4.59 8.93 -5.70
CA PRO A 237 -5.45 7.75 -5.58
C PRO A 237 -4.69 6.54 -5.06
N THR A 238 -5.41 5.68 -4.34
CA THR A 238 -4.94 4.36 -3.91
C THR A 238 -5.62 3.25 -4.71
N TYR A 239 -4.86 2.20 -5.00
CA TYR A 239 -5.26 1.04 -5.78
C TYR A 239 -5.00 -0.25 -5.02
N LEU A 240 -5.87 -1.23 -5.23
CA LEU A 240 -5.82 -2.55 -4.62
C LEU A 240 -5.36 -3.57 -5.66
N GLY A 241 -4.21 -4.20 -5.40
CA GLY A 241 -3.69 -5.29 -6.19
C GLY A 241 -4.31 -6.61 -5.75
N ARG A 242 -4.94 -7.31 -6.68
CA ARG A 242 -5.55 -8.63 -6.45
C ARG A 242 -4.85 -9.70 -7.26
N ASP A 243 -4.63 -10.86 -6.66
CA ASP A 243 -4.09 -12.03 -7.35
C ASP A 243 -5.12 -12.67 -8.31
N SER A 244 -4.75 -13.83 -8.87
CA SER A 244 -5.61 -14.59 -9.79
C SER A 244 -6.88 -15.16 -9.15
N ASP A 245 -6.85 -15.41 -7.84
CA ASP A 245 -8.00 -15.93 -7.08
C ASP A 245 -8.90 -14.78 -6.58
N GLY A 246 -8.39 -13.55 -6.61
CA GLY A 246 -9.08 -12.33 -6.24
C GLY A 246 -8.77 -11.84 -4.82
N ASP A 247 -7.82 -12.48 -4.14
CA ASP A 247 -7.37 -12.09 -2.82
C ASP A 247 -6.52 -10.81 -2.91
N LEU A 248 -6.58 -9.98 -1.86
CA LEU A 248 -5.81 -8.75 -1.77
C LEU A 248 -4.35 -9.08 -1.45
N VAL A 249 -3.44 -8.63 -2.31
CA VAL A 249 -2.00 -8.93 -2.17
C VAL A 249 -1.13 -7.67 -2.09
N SER A 250 -1.66 -6.52 -2.51
CA SER A 250 -0.92 -5.24 -2.47
C SER A 250 -1.88 -4.05 -2.37
N VAL A 251 -1.42 -2.98 -1.71
CA VAL A 251 -2.08 -1.67 -1.68
C VAL A 251 -1.09 -0.61 -2.13
N VAL A 252 -1.40 0.11 -3.21
CA VAL A 252 -0.50 1.08 -3.83
C VAL A 252 -1.13 2.46 -3.92
N THR A 253 -0.43 3.49 -3.45
CA THR A 253 -0.81 4.90 -3.69
C THR A 253 0.08 5.47 -4.78
N TRP A 254 -0.53 6.11 -5.78
CA TRP A 254 0.15 6.68 -6.94
C TRP A 254 0.23 8.20 -6.83
N GLY A 255 1.44 8.73 -6.86
CA GLY A 255 1.74 10.17 -6.77
C GLY A 255 1.57 10.95 -8.07
N ASP A 256 1.11 10.33 -9.16
CA ASP A 256 0.83 10.92 -10.48
C ASP A 256 1.97 11.76 -11.11
N MET A 257 3.22 11.56 -10.64
CA MET A 257 4.40 12.22 -11.23
C MET A 257 5.01 11.45 -12.39
N THR A 258 4.86 10.13 -12.38
CA THR A 258 5.31 9.25 -13.46
C THR A 258 4.16 8.33 -13.87
N PRO A 259 4.09 7.94 -15.16
CA PRO A 259 3.03 7.05 -15.63
C PRO A 259 3.00 5.73 -14.85
N TRP A 260 1.81 5.12 -14.69
CA TRP A 260 1.65 3.81 -14.04
C TRP A 260 2.61 2.76 -14.59
N THR A 261 2.83 2.76 -15.91
CA THR A 261 3.72 1.81 -16.59
C THR A 261 5.18 1.87 -16.12
N THR A 262 5.59 2.95 -15.45
CA THR A 262 6.94 3.09 -14.86
C THR A 262 7.08 2.47 -13.47
N SER A 263 5.97 2.13 -12.80
CA SER A 263 5.99 1.42 -11.52
C SER A 263 6.63 0.02 -11.64
N GLY A 264 6.50 -0.61 -12.81
CA GLY A 264 6.85 -2.01 -13.03
C GLY A 264 5.94 -3.00 -12.30
N LEU A 265 4.82 -2.52 -11.74
CA LEU A 265 3.83 -3.39 -11.10
C LEU A 265 3.26 -4.41 -12.11
N PRO A 266 3.14 -5.68 -11.71
CA PRO A 266 2.60 -6.73 -12.56
C PRO A 266 1.06 -6.60 -12.68
N GLY A 267 0.49 -7.42 -13.55
CA GLY A 267 -0.96 -7.49 -13.73
C GLY A 267 -1.53 -6.41 -14.64
N THR A 268 -2.87 -6.42 -14.76
CA THR A 268 -3.60 -5.44 -15.58
C THR A 268 -3.79 -4.14 -14.79
N PRO A 269 -3.35 -2.98 -15.30
CA PRO A 269 -3.53 -1.69 -14.63
C PRO A 269 -5.01 -1.34 -14.38
N PRO A 270 -5.28 -0.43 -13.44
CA PRO A 270 -6.60 0.18 -13.28
C PRO A 270 -7.11 0.84 -14.58
N PRO A 271 -8.42 0.94 -14.81
CA PRO A 271 -8.97 1.53 -16.03
C PRO A 271 -8.81 3.05 -16.13
N ASP A 272 -8.54 3.70 -15.01
CA ASP A 272 -8.43 5.15 -14.80
C ASP A 272 -6.98 5.66 -14.79
N VAL A 273 -5.98 4.78 -14.89
CA VAL A 273 -4.58 5.19 -15.10
C VAL A 273 -4.24 5.17 -16.58
N ASP A 274 -3.71 6.29 -17.10
CA ASP A 274 -3.23 6.36 -18.47
C ASP A 274 -2.00 5.43 -18.66
N GLY A 275 -2.03 4.61 -19.71
CA GLY A 275 -0.96 3.69 -20.12
C GLY A 275 0.11 4.34 -20.99
#